data_AF-A0A964RKY2-F1
#
_entry.id   AF-A0A964RKY2-F1
#
_cell.length_a   1.000
_cell.length_b   1.000
_cell.length_c   1.000
_cell.angle_alpha   90.00
_cell.angle_beta   90.00
_cell.angle_gamma   90.00
#
_symmetry.space_group_name_H-M   'P 1'
#
loop_
_entity.id
_entity.type
_entity.pdbx_description
1 polymer ?
#
loop_
_entity_poly.entity_id
_entity_poly.type
_entity_poly.pdbx_seq_one_letter_code
_entity_poly.pdbx_strand_id
1 'polypeptide(L)'
;MRYVLDTKECEFLGKGKEGAVYLTPEGYALKIFHNKRKAEDEARLLEVVNDSRFFPKVLFIANNMILRDYVQGDNLYDYIKENGLSYNLSIELISLIEEFKRLKFTRLDIRNAHIFVDKNEQIQVIDPRKVFIKKTPYPKEIIKVLVKLDLFDEFLKNLLMYNPQLIKYWVNGYNYFKYTSKKVIRINMYAC
;
A
#
# COMPACT_ATOMS: atom_id res chain seq x y z
N MET A 1 15.17 -25.28 -13.56
CA MET A 1 15.43 -25.15 -12.11
C MET A 1 14.23 -25.74 -11.37
N ARG A 2 14.43 -26.65 -10.41
CA ARG A 2 13.36 -27.24 -9.60
C ARG A 2 13.51 -26.71 -8.18
N TYR A 3 12.62 -25.83 -7.76
CA TYR A 3 12.52 -25.37 -6.37
C TYR A 3 11.49 -26.28 -5.68
N VAL A 4 11.94 -27.03 -4.69
CA VAL A 4 11.08 -27.91 -3.88
C VAL A 4 10.86 -27.19 -2.56
N LEU A 5 9.62 -26.84 -2.28
CA LEU A 5 9.24 -26.15 -1.05
C LEU A 5 8.29 -27.06 -0.27
N ASP A 6 8.67 -27.42 0.95
CA ASP A 6 7.78 -28.06 1.91
C ASP A 6 6.98 -26.98 2.64
N THR A 7 5.68 -26.93 2.37
CA THR A 7 4.79 -25.96 3.01
C THR A 7 4.65 -26.20 4.52
N LYS A 8 5.03 -27.37 5.04
CA LYS A 8 5.05 -27.65 6.49
C LYS A 8 6.18 -26.92 7.21
N GLU A 9 7.26 -26.58 6.51
CA GLU A 9 8.38 -25.82 7.05
C GLU A 9 8.15 -24.30 6.95
N CYS A 10 7.10 -23.88 6.25
CA CYS A 10 6.78 -22.48 6.08
C CYS A 10 5.88 -21.99 7.22
N GLU A 11 6.19 -20.80 7.77
CA GLU A 11 5.35 -20.14 8.76
C GLU A 11 4.13 -19.51 8.08
N PHE A 12 2.93 -19.74 8.62
CA PHE A 12 1.73 -19.13 8.08
C PHE A 12 1.61 -17.66 8.51
N LEU A 13 1.70 -16.75 7.53
CA LEU A 13 1.61 -15.30 7.77
C LEU A 13 0.16 -14.79 7.73
N GLY A 14 -0.70 -15.42 6.93
CA GLY A 14 -2.11 -15.02 6.87
C GLY A 14 -2.86 -15.52 5.64
N LYS A 15 -4.18 -15.40 5.69
CA LYS A 15 -5.08 -15.78 4.59
C LYS A 15 -6.03 -14.64 4.28
N GLY A 16 -6.05 -14.25 3.01
CA GLY A 16 -6.95 -13.23 2.47
C GLY A 16 -7.97 -13.81 1.51
N LYS A 17 -8.71 -12.91 0.83
CA LYS A 17 -9.71 -13.30 -0.18
C LYS A 17 -9.11 -13.98 -1.41
N GLU A 18 -7.84 -13.72 -1.70
CA GLU A 18 -7.19 -14.17 -2.93
C GLU A 18 -6.29 -15.38 -2.73
N GLY A 19 -5.98 -15.75 -1.48
CA GLY A 19 -5.02 -16.81 -1.20
C GLY A 19 -4.47 -16.77 0.23
N ALA A 20 -3.49 -17.62 0.47
CA ALA A 20 -2.72 -17.68 1.72
C ALA A 20 -1.27 -17.24 1.46
N VAL A 21 -0.64 -16.66 2.48
CA VAL A 21 0.75 -16.21 2.46
C VAL A 21 1.51 -16.95 3.55
N TYR A 22 2.69 -17.43 3.19
CA TYR A 22 3.60 -18.14 4.08
C TYR A 22 4.99 -17.53 4.00
N LEU A 23 5.74 -17.57 5.09
CA LEU A 23 7.16 -17.23 5.14
C LEU A 23 7.97 -18.52 4.97
N THR A 24 8.86 -18.56 3.99
CA THR A 24 9.74 -19.71 3.76
C THR A 24 10.93 -19.69 4.73
N PRO A 25 11.58 -20.84 5.00
CA PRO A 25 12.78 -20.90 5.84
C PRO A 25 13.92 -19.99 5.39
N GLU A 26 13.98 -19.68 4.09
CA GLU A 26 14.97 -18.78 3.48
C GLU A 26 14.59 -17.29 3.60
N GLY A 27 13.46 -16.96 4.21
CA GLY A 27 13.04 -15.59 4.47
C GLY A 27 12.24 -14.94 3.33
N TYR A 28 11.66 -15.71 2.42
CA TYR A 28 10.82 -15.19 1.33
C TYR A 28 9.33 -15.34 1.63
N ALA A 29 8.51 -14.47 1.07
CA ALA A 29 7.06 -14.60 1.15
C ALA A 29 6.53 -15.41 -0.04
N LEU A 30 5.96 -16.58 0.26
CA LEU A 30 5.22 -17.40 -0.69
C LEU A 30 3.73 -17.10 -0.61
N LYS A 31 3.17 -16.52 -1.67
CA LYS A 31 1.73 -16.32 -1.79
C LYS A 31 1.12 -17.36 -2.73
N ILE A 32 0.21 -18.17 -2.21
CA ILE A 32 -0.53 -19.19 -2.94
C ILE A 32 -1.96 -18.69 -3.19
N PHE A 33 -2.31 -18.47 -4.45
CA PHE A 33 -3.58 -17.89 -4.86
C PHE A 33 -4.64 -18.97 -5.08
N HIS A 34 -5.90 -18.68 -4.75
CA HIS A 34 -7.03 -19.54 -5.09
C HIS A 34 -7.35 -19.54 -6.59
N ASN A 35 -6.96 -18.49 -7.32
CA ASN A 35 -7.25 -18.31 -8.74
C ASN A 35 -5.97 -17.95 -9.50
N LYS A 36 -5.63 -18.75 -10.51
CA LYS A 36 -4.45 -18.54 -11.36
C LYS A 36 -4.40 -17.16 -12.03
N ARG A 37 -5.54 -16.66 -12.51
CA ARG A 37 -5.62 -15.32 -13.14
C ARG A 37 -5.23 -14.20 -12.16
N LYS A 38 -5.52 -14.37 -10.87
CA LYS A 38 -5.11 -13.41 -9.84
C LYS A 38 -3.60 -13.41 -9.61
N ALA A 39 -2.97 -14.59 -9.64
CA ALA A 39 -1.52 -14.68 -9.61
C ALA A 39 -0.90 -13.99 -10.83
N GLU A 40 -1.43 -14.22 -12.03
CA GLU A 40 -0.95 -13.57 -13.26
C GLU A 40 -1.11 -12.04 -13.25
N ASP A 41 -2.23 -11.53 -12.73
CA ASP A 41 -2.46 -10.09 -12.60
C ASP A 41 -1.45 -9.45 -11.62
N GLU A 42 -1.16 -10.12 -10.51
CA GLU A 42 -0.23 -9.63 -9.50
C GLU A 42 1.23 -9.71 -9.98
N ALA A 43 1.59 -10.80 -10.66
CA ALA A 43 2.85 -10.95 -11.35
C ALA A 43 3.12 -9.79 -12.32
N ARG A 44 2.17 -9.52 -13.23
CA ARG A 44 2.29 -8.40 -14.20
C ARG A 44 2.46 -7.06 -13.50
N LEU A 45 1.75 -6.84 -12.40
CA LEU A 45 1.90 -5.61 -11.64
C LEU A 45 3.31 -5.50 -11.02
N LEU A 46 3.80 -6.58 -10.39
CA LEU A 46 5.11 -6.61 -9.76
C LEU A 46 6.25 -6.47 -10.78
N GLU A 47 6.08 -6.98 -12.00
CA GLU A 47 7.01 -6.72 -13.12
C GLU A 47 7.06 -5.22 -13.49
N VAL A 48 5.90 -4.55 -13.57
CA VAL A 48 5.82 -3.13 -13.91
C VAL A 48 6.46 -2.23 -12.85
N VAL A 49 6.40 -2.63 -11.57
CA VAL A 49 6.96 -1.85 -10.44
C VAL A 49 8.31 -2.36 -9.97
N ASN A 50 8.96 -3.27 -10.70
CA ASN A 50 10.17 -3.97 -10.23
C ASN A 50 11.37 -3.04 -10.00
N ASP A 51 11.36 -1.84 -10.60
CA ASP A 51 12.37 -0.79 -10.39
C ASP A 51 12.14 0.04 -9.12
N SER A 52 11.01 -0.17 -8.44
CA SER A 52 10.58 0.61 -7.29
C SER A 52 10.86 -0.10 -5.98
N ARG A 53 11.61 0.56 -5.08
CA ARG A 53 11.91 0.00 -3.73
C ARG A 53 10.67 -0.17 -2.85
N PHE A 54 9.58 0.53 -3.16
CA PHE A 54 8.34 0.48 -2.39
C PHE A 54 7.58 -0.82 -2.56
N PHE A 55 7.99 -1.69 -3.49
CA PHE A 55 7.32 -2.97 -3.75
C PHE A 55 8.31 -4.12 -3.55
N PRO A 56 7.82 -5.28 -3.10
CA PRO A 56 8.66 -6.47 -2.97
C PRO A 56 9.10 -6.98 -4.35
N LYS A 57 10.36 -7.43 -4.47
CA LYS A 57 10.83 -8.02 -5.72
C LYS A 57 10.32 -9.45 -5.87
N VAL A 58 9.93 -9.80 -7.08
CA VAL A 58 9.52 -11.17 -7.41
C VAL A 58 10.75 -12.01 -7.70
N LEU A 59 10.85 -13.16 -7.03
CA LEU A 59 11.88 -14.15 -7.32
C LEU A 59 11.42 -15.09 -8.44
N PHE A 60 10.22 -15.66 -8.32
CA PHE A 60 9.62 -16.44 -9.39
C PHE A 60 8.10 -16.53 -9.26
N ILE A 61 7.47 -16.86 -10.38
CA ILE A 61 6.04 -17.18 -10.48
C ILE A 61 5.90 -18.62 -10.95
N ALA A 62 5.10 -19.41 -10.25
CA ALA A 62 4.84 -20.81 -10.59
C ALA A 62 3.34 -21.11 -10.46
N ASN A 63 2.67 -21.30 -11.59
CA ASN A 63 1.21 -21.53 -11.65
C ASN A 63 0.41 -20.42 -10.93
N ASN A 64 -0.18 -20.76 -9.79
CA ASN A 64 -0.96 -19.87 -8.93
C ASN A 64 -0.15 -19.42 -7.70
N MET A 65 1.18 -19.45 -7.78
CA MET A 65 2.08 -19.08 -6.68
C MET A 65 3.04 -18.00 -7.10
N ILE A 66 3.33 -17.07 -6.19
CA ILE A 66 4.37 -16.06 -6.34
C ILE A 66 5.28 -16.16 -5.13
N LEU A 67 6.58 -16.32 -5.39
CA LEU A 67 7.63 -16.15 -4.39
C LEU A 67 8.24 -14.76 -4.56
N ARG A 68 8.31 -13.99 -3.48
CA ARG A 68 8.79 -12.61 -3.49
C ARG A 68 9.49 -12.26 -2.17
N ASP A 69 10.13 -11.11 -2.12
CA ASP A 69 10.66 -10.56 -0.88
C ASP A 69 9.58 -10.53 0.21
N TYR A 70 9.96 -10.93 1.42
CA TYR A 70 9.14 -10.74 2.61
C TYR A 70 9.17 -9.26 3.01
N VAL A 71 7.98 -8.71 3.26
CA VAL A 71 7.82 -7.33 3.70
C VAL A 71 7.69 -7.35 5.21
N GLN A 72 8.68 -6.74 5.88
CA GLN A 72 8.77 -6.65 7.33
C GLN A 72 8.03 -5.43 7.87
N GLY A 73 7.85 -5.40 9.19
CA GLY A 73 7.33 -4.24 9.91
C GLY A 73 5.83 -4.29 10.17
N ASP A 74 5.33 -3.19 10.71
CA ASP A 74 3.94 -3.05 11.12
C ASP A 74 3.13 -2.30 10.06
N ASN A 75 1.82 -2.50 10.03
CA ASN A 75 1.00 -1.69 9.15
C ASN A 75 1.05 -0.22 9.58
N LEU A 76 0.85 0.69 8.63
CA LEU A 76 1.05 2.13 8.83
C LEU A 76 0.30 2.71 10.05
N TYR A 77 -0.93 2.26 10.31
CA TYR A 77 -1.70 2.79 11.42
C TYR A 77 -1.11 2.37 12.77
N ASP A 78 -0.79 1.08 12.93
CA ASP A 78 -0.25 0.55 14.18
C ASP A 78 1.15 1.12 14.44
N TYR A 79 2.01 1.20 13.40
CA TYR A 79 3.34 1.80 13.53
C TYR A 79 3.28 3.24 14.05
N ILE A 80 2.48 4.11 13.40
CA ILE A 80 2.39 5.53 13.79
C ILE A 80 1.73 5.66 15.18
N LYS A 81 0.76 4.81 15.50
CA LYS A 81 0.11 4.84 16.81
C LYS A 81 1.09 4.53 17.94
N GLU A 82 2.06 3.64 17.71
CA GLU A 82 3.05 3.24 18.71
C GLU A 82 4.27 4.17 18.75
N ASN A 83 4.74 4.62 17.59
CA ASN A 83 6.02 5.34 17.46
C ASN A 83 5.87 6.84 17.16
N GLY A 84 4.66 7.31 16.85
CA GLY A 84 4.42 8.66 16.35
C GLY A 84 4.74 8.83 14.87
N LEU A 85 4.65 10.07 14.38
CA LEU A 85 5.03 10.43 13.01
C LEU A 85 6.33 11.24 13.02
N SER A 86 7.42 10.63 12.59
CA SER A 86 8.68 11.34 12.42
C SER A 86 8.72 12.16 11.13
N TYR A 87 9.73 13.03 11.03
CA TYR A 87 10.05 13.74 9.80
C TYR A 87 10.38 12.78 8.65
N ASN A 88 11.20 11.76 8.92
CA ASN A 88 11.61 10.76 7.94
C ASN A 88 10.41 9.95 7.42
N LEU A 89 9.54 9.46 8.31
CA LEU A 89 8.33 8.74 7.91
C LEU A 89 7.38 9.64 7.10
N SER A 90 7.31 10.93 7.42
CA SER A 90 6.56 11.90 6.62
C SER A 90 7.10 12.00 5.19
N ILE A 91 8.42 12.04 5.02
CA ILE A 91 9.07 12.03 3.69
C ILE A 91 8.84 10.71 2.97
N GLU A 92 8.91 9.57 3.66
CA GLU A 92 8.64 8.27 3.08
C GLU A 92 7.22 8.17 2.53
N LEU A 93 6.23 8.67 3.27
CA LEU A 93 4.84 8.75 2.80
C LEU A 93 4.68 9.65 1.58
N ILE A 94 5.39 10.78 1.52
CA ILE A 94 5.39 11.66 0.35
C ILE A 94 6.02 10.96 -0.84
N SER A 95 7.18 10.34 -0.63
CA SER A 95 7.94 9.64 -1.65
C SER A 95 7.15 8.47 -2.25
N LEU A 96 6.41 7.71 -1.44
CA LEU A 96 5.52 6.65 -1.90
C LEU A 96 4.49 7.17 -2.91
N ILE A 97 3.89 8.33 -2.65
CA ILE A 97 2.84 8.88 -3.51
C ILE A 97 3.40 9.51 -4.77
N GLU A 98 4.55 10.16 -4.69
CA GLU A 98 5.27 10.62 -5.88
C GLU A 98 5.72 9.43 -6.75
N GLU A 99 6.11 8.32 -6.13
CA GLU A 99 6.43 7.09 -6.84
C GLU A 99 5.23 6.50 -7.58
N PHE A 100 4.05 6.46 -6.96
CA PHE A 100 2.84 6.02 -7.65
C PHE A 100 2.52 6.89 -8.87
N LYS A 101 2.79 8.21 -8.79
CA LYS A 101 2.67 9.12 -9.94
C LYS A 101 3.71 8.80 -11.02
N ARG A 102 4.97 8.56 -10.65
CA ARG A 102 6.06 8.15 -11.57
C ARG A 102 5.69 6.87 -12.32
N LEU A 103 5.13 5.89 -11.62
CA LEU A 103 4.64 4.61 -12.15
C LEU A 103 3.31 4.75 -12.94
N LYS A 104 2.80 5.98 -13.10
CA LYS A 104 1.57 6.30 -13.84
C LYS A 104 0.32 5.59 -13.30
N PHE A 105 0.27 5.33 -11.99
CA PHE A 105 -0.92 4.79 -11.35
C PHE A 105 -2.05 5.81 -11.43
N THR A 106 -3.25 5.34 -11.80
CA THR A 106 -4.46 6.18 -11.78
C THR A 106 -5.14 6.16 -10.41
N ARG A 107 -4.82 5.16 -9.59
CA ARG A 107 -5.19 5.05 -8.18
C ARG A 107 -3.96 5.32 -7.31
N LEU A 108 -3.92 6.48 -6.67
CA LEU A 108 -2.89 6.85 -5.69
C LEU A 108 -3.29 6.49 -4.25
N ASP A 109 -4.49 5.96 -4.07
CA ASP A 109 -4.99 5.49 -2.78
C ASP A 109 -4.72 3.99 -2.57
N ILE A 110 -4.02 3.67 -1.49
CA ILE A 110 -3.75 2.31 -1.03
C ILE A 110 -4.20 2.15 0.42
N ARG A 111 -4.73 0.97 0.77
CA ARG A 111 -5.28 0.72 2.11
C ARG A 111 -4.15 0.73 3.14
N ASN A 112 -4.41 1.29 4.31
CA ASN A 112 -3.45 1.31 5.43
C ASN A 112 -2.89 -0.09 5.77
N ALA A 113 -3.73 -1.13 5.78
CA ALA A 113 -3.32 -2.52 6.05
C ALA A 113 -2.37 -3.14 5.00
N HIS A 114 -2.11 -2.41 3.91
CA HIS A 114 -1.24 -2.80 2.81
C HIS A 114 0.02 -1.94 2.71
N ILE A 115 0.20 -1.00 3.64
CA ILE A 115 1.39 -0.16 3.77
C ILE A 115 2.09 -0.62 5.04
N PHE A 116 3.32 -1.08 4.90
CA PHE A 116 4.15 -1.58 6.00
C PHE A 116 5.32 -0.64 6.23
N VAL A 117 5.64 -0.41 7.50
CA VAL A 117 6.73 0.45 7.95
C VAL A 117 7.69 -0.40 8.78
N ASP A 118 8.95 -0.47 8.36
CA ASP A 118 9.97 -1.20 9.11
C ASP A 118 10.56 -0.37 10.26
N LYS A 119 11.45 -0.98 11.04
CA LYS A 119 12.15 -0.33 12.17
C LYS A 119 13.02 0.88 11.76
N ASN A 120 13.34 1.01 10.47
CA ASN A 120 14.11 2.12 9.90
C ASN A 120 13.21 3.12 9.17
N GLU A 121 11.89 3.05 9.42
CA GLU A 121 10.84 3.87 8.82
C GLU A 121 10.72 3.72 7.30
N GLN A 122 11.31 2.68 6.71
CA GLN A 122 11.20 2.41 5.28
C GLN A 122 9.83 1.81 4.98
N ILE A 123 9.19 2.36 3.94
CA ILE A 123 7.87 1.89 3.52
C ILE A 123 7.98 0.86 2.40
N GLN A 124 7.25 -0.24 2.56
CA GLN A 124 6.90 -1.13 1.47
C GLN A 124 5.39 -1.36 1.42
N VAL A 125 4.88 -1.59 0.22
CA VAL A 125 3.46 -1.85 -0.02
C VAL A 125 3.25 -3.22 -0.65
N ILE A 126 2.17 -3.87 -0.22
CA ILE A 126 1.74 -5.15 -0.77
C ILE A 126 0.33 -5.03 -1.37
N ASP A 127 -0.05 -5.99 -2.20
CA ASP A 127 -1.39 -6.06 -2.80
C ASP A 127 -1.94 -4.73 -3.37
N PRO A 128 -1.23 -4.00 -4.27
CA PRO A 128 -1.77 -2.78 -4.86
C PRO A 128 -2.88 -3.13 -5.86
N ARG A 129 -4.15 -3.00 -5.46
CA ARG A 129 -5.28 -3.47 -6.29
C ARG A 129 -5.84 -2.41 -7.22
N LYS A 130 -6.03 -2.79 -8.48
CA LYS A 130 -6.73 -1.99 -9.51
C LYS A 130 -6.07 -0.62 -9.73
N VAL A 131 -4.74 -0.57 -9.63
CA VAL A 131 -3.97 0.69 -9.63
C VAL A 131 -4.02 1.44 -10.96
N PHE A 132 -4.27 0.75 -12.07
CA PHE A 132 -4.45 1.35 -13.40
C PHE A 132 -5.93 1.52 -13.81
N ILE A 133 -6.86 0.89 -13.08
CA ILE A 133 -8.29 0.83 -13.46
C ILE A 133 -9.10 1.88 -12.70
N LYS A 134 -8.90 1.98 -11.38
CA LYS A 134 -9.64 2.93 -10.55
C LYS A 134 -8.96 4.29 -10.57
N LYS A 135 -9.75 5.36 -10.68
CA LYS A 135 -9.23 6.72 -10.57
C LYS A 135 -9.41 7.23 -9.15
N THR A 136 -8.31 7.44 -8.44
CA THR A 136 -8.31 8.07 -7.11
C THR A 136 -7.07 8.94 -7.02
N PRO A 137 -7.19 10.25 -7.27
CA PRO A 137 -6.04 11.13 -7.45
C PRO A 137 -5.34 11.53 -6.15
N TYR A 138 -5.84 11.10 -4.98
CA TYR A 138 -5.31 11.45 -3.68
C TYR A 138 -5.20 10.23 -2.75
N PRO A 139 -4.19 10.19 -1.86
CA PRO A 139 -3.95 9.08 -0.94
C PRO A 139 -4.88 9.14 0.28
N LYS A 140 -6.17 8.90 0.05
CA LYS A 140 -7.23 9.08 1.06
C LYS A 140 -6.95 8.30 2.36
N GLU A 141 -6.52 7.05 2.26
CA GLU A 141 -6.31 6.19 3.43
C GLU A 141 -5.10 6.63 4.28
N ILE A 142 -4.03 7.15 3.67
CA ILE A 142 -2.90 7.75 4.42
C ILE A 142 -3.39 8.99 5.16
N ILE A 143 -4.09 9.89 4.46
CA ILE A 143 -4.63 11.12 5.08
C ILE A 143 -5.59 10.77 6.22
N LYS A 144 -6.43 9.75 6.04
CA LYS A 144 -7.33 9.27 7.08
C LYS A 144 -6.58 8.78 8.32
N VAL A 145 -5.47 8.05 8.16
CA VAL A 145 -4.63 7.61 9.29
C VAL A 145 -4.09 8.82 10.04
N LEU A 146 -3.49 9.76 9.33
CA LEU A 146 -2.91 10.98 9.91
C LEU A 146 -3.96 11.82 10.65
N VAL A 147 -5.15 12.01 10.06
CA VAL A 147 -6.25 12.76 10.70
C VAL A 147 -6.80 12.02 11.92
N LYS A 148 -6.93 10.69 11.85
CA LYS A 148 -7.44 9.87 12.97
C LYS A 148 -6.49 9.93 14.18
N LEU A 149 -5.20 10.11 13.94
CA LEU A 149 -4.16 10.21 14.97
C LEU A 149 -3.83 11.66 15.35
N ASP A 150 -4.52 12.64 14.78
CA ASP A 150 -4.28 14.09 14.99
C ASP A 150 -2.88 14.58 14.57
N LEU A 151 -2.29 13.92 13.55
CA LEU A 151 -0.92 14.17 13.07
C LEU A 151 -0.88 14.85 11.69
N PHE A 152 -2.03 15.24 11.13
CA PHE A 152 -2.06 15.81 9.79
C PHE A 152 -1.39 17.19 9.72
N ASP A 153 -1.54 18.04 10.74
CA ASP A 153 -0.90 19.35 10.77
C ASP A 153 0.63 19.24 10.93
N GLU A 154 1.10 18.27 11.72
CA GLU A 154 2.53 17.95 11.84
C GLU A 154 3.09 17.43 10.52
N PHE A 155 2.37 16.53 9.84
CA PHE A 155 2.73 16.09 8.51
C PHE A 155 2.86 17.26 7.52
N LEU A 156 1.95 18.24 7.55
CA LEU A 156 2.04 19.42 6.68
C LEU A 156 3.25 20.30 7.01
N LYS A 157 3.63 20.44 8.29
CA LYS A 157 4.89 21.13 8.67
C LYS A 157 6.10 20.40 8.08
N ASN A 158 6.17 19.08 8.22
CA ASN A 158 7.23 18.26 7.66
C ASN A 158 7.29 18.38 6.13
N LEU A 159 6.13 18.37 5.47
CA LEU A 159 6.03 18.57 4.03
C LEU A 159 6.55 19.95 3.60
N LEU A 160 6.20 21.02 4.30
CA LEU A 160 6.65 22.37 3.96
C LEU A 160 8.16 22.53 4.08
N MET A 161 8.78 21.84 5.05
CA MET A 161 10.24 21.78 5.19
C MET A 161 10.89 20.95 4.08
N TYR A 162 10.27 19.84 3.68
CA TYR A 162 10.82 18.93 2.66
C TYR A 162 10.62 19.46 1.22
N ASN A 163 9.38 19.73 0.83
CA ASN A 163 9.02 20.24 -0.48
C ASN A 163 7.70 21.03 -0.43
N PRO A 164 7.75 22.37 -0.29
CA PRO A 164 6.56 23.20 -0.12
C PRO A 164 5.66 23.23 -1.37
N GLN A 165 6.17 22.88 -2.56
CA GLN A 165 5.36 22.86 -3.79
C GLN A 165 4.24 21.82 -3.73
N LEU A 166 4.38 20.79 -2.88
CA LEU A 166 3.38 19.74 -2.72
C LEU A 166 2.21 20.14 -1.82
N ILE A 167 2.26 21.30 -1.14
CA ILE A 167 1.25 21.68 -0.14
C ILE A 167 -0.16 21.69 -0.71
N LYS A 168 -0.32 22.26 -1.91
CA LYS A 168 -1.61 22.34 -2.61
C LYS A 168 -2.19 20.95 -2.89
N TYR A 169 -1.35 19.99 -3.27
CA TYR A 169 -1.77 18.62 -3.54
C TYR A 169 -2.31 17.93 -2.29
N TRP A 170 -1.61 18.03 -1.16
CA TRP A 170 -2.01 17.38 0.09
C TRP A 170 -3.21 18.05 0.77
N VAL A 171 -3.32 19.38 0.71
CA VAL A 171 -4.52 20.10 1.16
C VAL A 171 -5.75 19.71 0.32
N ASN A 172 -5.59 19.58 -1.01
CA ASN A 172 -6.67 19.07 -1.86
C ASN A 172 -7.02 17.61 -1.53
N GLY A 173 -6.03 16.79 -1.19
CA GLY A 173 -6.24 15.42 -0.72
C GLY A 173 -7.07 15.36 0.57
N TYR A 174 -6.82 16.27 1.52
CA TYR A 174 -7.60 16.39 2.74
C TYR A 174 -9.05 16.80 2.47
N ASN A 175 -9.25 17.77 1.59
CA ASN A 175 -10.59 18.19 1.17
C ASN A 175 -11.34 17.03 0.48
N TYR A 176 -10.65 16.26 -0.36
CA TYR A 176 -11.20 15.06 -1.00
C TYR A 176 -11.56 13.97 0.03
N PHE A 177 -10.68 13.73 1.02
CA PHE A 177 -10.96 12.83 2.14
C PHE A 177 -12.21 13.26 2.90
N LYS A 178 -12.34 14.55 3.27
CA LYS A 178 -13.52 15.08 3.95
C LYS A 178 -14.79 14.89 3.12
N TYR A 179 -14.75 15.28 1.85
CA TYR A 179 -15.90 15.16 0.94
C TYR A 179 -16.38 13.71 0.83
N THR A 180 -15.46 12.78 0.61
CA THR A 180 -15.78 11.35 0.42
C THR A 180 -16.04 10.58 1.72
N SER A 181 -15.87 11.21 2.89
CA SER A 181 -16.14 10.60 4.19
C SER A 181 -17.49 11.04 4.78
N LYS A 182 -18.15 12.05 4.18
CA LYS A 182 -19.54 12.38 4.51
C LYS A 182 -20.44 11.21 4.11
N LYS A 183 -21.24 10.70 5.06
CA LYS A 183 -22.38 9.81 4.74
C LYS A 183 -23.43 10.66 4.05
N VAL A 184 -23.46 10.65 2.72
CA VAL A 184 -24.50 11.33 1.95
C VAL A 184 -25.53 10.30 1.51
N ILE A 185 -26.79 10.48 1.92
CA ILE A 185 -27.92 9.76 1.34
C ILE A 185 -28.28 10.44 0.02
N ARG A 186 -28.22 9.72 -1.09
CA ARG A 186 -28.75 10.20 -2.37
C ARG A 186 -30.21 9.79 -2.47
N ILE A 187 -31.11 10.77 -2.35
CA ILE A 187 -32.54 10.57 -2.58
C ILE A 187 -32.81 10.98 -4.02
N ASN A 188 -33.14 10.00 -4.87
CA ASN A 188 -33.65 10.30 -6.20
C ASN A 188 -35.16 10.54 -6.06
N MET A 189 -35.61 11.76 -6.29
CA MET A 189 -37.03 12.10 -6.34
C MET A 189 -37.49 12.07 -7.80
N TYR A 190 -38.61 11.40 -8.06
CA TYR A 190 -39.35 11.52 -9.31
C TYR A 190 -40.64 12.26 -8.99
N ALA A 191 -40.97 13.29 -9.78
CA ALA A 191 -42.28 13.93 -9.70
C ALA A 191 -43.32 12.97 -10.27
N CYS A 192 -44.43 12.79 -9.55
CA CYS A 192 -45.61 12.09 -10.05
C CYS A 192 -46.38 12.98 -11.03
#